data_AF-A0A844FKP0-F1
#
_entry.id   AF-A0A844FKP0-F1
#
_cell.length_a   1.000
_cell.length_b   1.000
_cell.length_c   1.000
_cell.angle_alpha   90.00
_cell.angle_beta   90.00
_cell.angle_gamma   90.00
#
_symmetry.space_group_name_H-M   'P 1'
#
loop_
_entity.id
_entity.type
_entity.pdbx_description
1 polymer ?
#
loop_
_entity_poly.entity_id
_entity_poly.type
_entity_poly.pdbx_seq_one_letter_code
_entity_poly.pdbx_strand_id
1 'polypeptide(L)'
;MDNNDNNKDRNRDTRTKDDNTSALGEILLRILVTAIVVGIAALLTPGFRINGLWSLILASVVIALLDYLVQKVAGVDASPFGRGLTGFIVAAIILYVTKFIVPGFNISVWGAIIGALVIGILDAIIPGRAM
;
A
#
# COMPACT_ATOMS: atom_id res chain seq x y z
N MET A 1 55.40 -2.49 28.05
CA MET A 1 55.41 -3.61 27.10
C MET A 1 54.10 -4.36 27.31
N ASP A 2 53.11 -4.42 26.42
CA ASP A 2 52.92 -3.87 25.09
C ASP A 2 51.42 -3.74 24.84
N ASN A 3 51.06 -2.74 24.04
CA ASN A 3 49.74 -2.57 23.43
C ASN A 3 49.37 -3.83 22.62
N ASN A 4 48.10 -4.21 22.66
CA ASN A 4 47.51 -4.90 21.52
C ASN A 4 46.06 -4.43 21.29
N ASP A 5 45.97 -3.21 20.76
CA ASP A 5 44.87 -2.83 19.89
C ASP A 5 44.89 -3.79 18.70
N ASN A 6 43.79 -4.48 18.42
CA ASN A 6 43.34 -4.85 17.07
C ASN A 6 42.16 -5.84 17.15
N ASN A 7 40.94 -5.31 17.11
CA ASN A 7 40.07 -5.74 16.03
C ASN A 7 39.05 -4.66 15.69
N LYS A 8 39.18 -4.20 14.46
CA LYS A 8 38.36 -3.18 13.80
C LYS A 8 37.02 -3.84 13.46
N ASP A 9 36.03 -3.64 14.32
CA ASP A 9 34.63 -3.78 13.95
C ASP A 9 34.30 -2.76 12.86
N ARG A 10 34.43 -3.17 11.61
CA ARG A 10 33.93 -2.40 10.47
C ARG A 10 32.43 -2.64 10.36
N ASN A 11 31.72 -1.91 11.21
CA ASN A 11 30.28 -1.79 11.21
C ASN A 11 29.80 -1.34 9.82
N ARG A 12 28.67 -1.91 9.39
CA ARG A 12 28.04 -1.67 8.10
C ARG A 12 27.43 -0.26 8.08
N ASP A 13 28.01 0.64 7.30
CA ASP A 13 27.35 1.90 6.95
C ASP A 13 26.29 1.65 5.85
N THR A 14 25.26 0.88 6.17
CA THR A 14 23.96 1.10 5.53
C THR A 14 23.40 2.35 6.18
N ARG A 15 23.50 3.48 5.45
CA ARG A 15 22.84 4.74 5.76
C ARG A 15 21.33 4.54 5.77
N THR A 16 20.81 3.99 6.87
CA THR A 16 19.43 4.18 7.26
C THR A 16 19.31 5.65 7.61
N LYS A 17 18.45 6.31 6.86
CA LYS A 17 18.25 7.75 6.89
C LYS A 17 17.49 8.08 8.18
N ASP A 18 18.23 8.40 9.24
CA ASP A 18 17.71 8.88 10.52
C ASP A 18 16.71 10.02 10.32
N ASP A 19 15.42 9.71 10.40
CA ASP A 19 14.70 9.75 11.68
C ASP A 19 14.81 11.06 12.46
N ASN A 20 14.62 12.21 11.82
CA ASN A 20 14.36 13.47 12.52
C ASN A 20 13.47 14.40 11.68
N THR A 21 12.18 14.05 11.55
CA THR A 21 11.01 14.95 11.69
C THR A 21 9.76 14.31 11.09
N SER A 22 8.69 14.28 11.89
CA SER A 22 7.28 14.16 11.47
C SER A 22 6.67 12.75 11.40
N ALA A 23 6.35 12.16 12.57
CA ALA A 23 5.41 11.02 12.67
C ALA A 23 4.07 11.25 11.90
N LEU A 24 3.68 12.51 11.72
CA LEU A 24 2.51 12.95 10.97
C LEU A 24 2.79 13.20 9.47
N GLY A 25 4.03 13.49 9.07
CA GLY A 25 4.42 13.65 7.66
C GLY A 25 4.50 12.31 6.92
N GLU A 26 4.95 11.26 7.60
CA GLU A 26 5.05 9.91 7.03
C GLU A 26 3.66 9.33 6.71
N ILE A 27 2.70 9.48 7.63
CA ILE A 27 1.31 9.01 7.44
C ILE A 27 0.64 9.75 6.28
N LEU A 28 0.85 11.07 6.16
CA LEU A 28 0.33 11.87 5.05
C LEU A 28 0.96 11.46 3.71
N LEU A 29 2.27 11.19 3.68
CA LEU A 29 2.94 10.68 2.49
C LEU A 29 2.39 9.31 2.08
N ARG A 30 2.15 8.42 3.05
CA ARG A 30 1.60 7.08 2.82
C ARG A 30 0.19 7.15 2.21
N ILE A 31 -0.69 7.95 2.81
CA ILE A 31 -2.05 8.19 2.27
C ILE A 31 -1.99 8.77 0.86
N LEU A 32 -1.06 9.69 0.60
CA LEU A 32 -0.87 10.27 -0.73
C LEU A 32 -0.40 9.23 -1.75
N VAL A 33 0.57 8.39 -1.39
CA VAL A 33 1.05 7.30 -2.24
C VAL A 33 -0.07 6.31 -2.53
N THR A 34 -0.81 5.85 -1.51
CA THR A 34 -1.94 4.93 -1.69
C THR A 34 -3.02 5.57 -2.58
N ALA A 35 -3.32 6.86 -2.41
CA ALA A 35 -4.27 7.57 -3.26
C ALA A 35 -3.82 7.64 -4.73
N ILE A 36 -2.52 7.87 -4.98
CA ILE A 36 -1.94 7.85 -6.33
C ILE A 36 -2.02 6.44 -6.91
N VAL A 37 -1.66 5.40 -6.14
CA VAL A 37 -1.71 4.00 -6.57
C VAL A 37 -3.13 3.61 -6.97
N VAL A 38 -4.12 3.92 -6.13
CA VAL A 38 -5.54 3.66 -6.42
C VAL A 38 -6.03 4.47 -7.61
N GLY A 39 -5.60 5.72 -7.75
CA GLY A 39 -5.92 6.57 -8.90
C GLY A 39 -5.38 6.01 -10.21
N ILE A 40 -4.11 5.58 -10.22
CA ILE A 40 -3.48 4.94 -11.39
C ILE A 40 -4.18 3.62 -11.69
N ALA A 41 -4.49 2.82 -10.67
CA ALA A 41 -5.23 1.57 -10.83
C ALA A 41 -6.60 1.81 -11.48
N ALA A 42 -7.32 2.86 -11.09
CA ALA A 42 -8.59 3.23 -11.71
C ALA A 42 -8.45 3.63 -13.19
N LEU A 43 -7.35 4.26 -13.57
CA LEU A 43 -7.09 4.65 -14.96
C LEU A 43 -6.69 3.46 -15.84
N LEU A 44 -5.91 2.52 -15.29
CA LEU A 44 -5.44 1.34 -16.01
C LEU A 44 -6.46 0.20 -16.06
N THR A 45 -7.49 0.26 -15.23
CA THR A 45 -8.42 -0.85 -15.04
C THR A 45 -9.76 -0.59 -15.72
N PRO A 46 -10.11 -1.32 -16.79
CA PRO A 46 -11.42 -1.19 -17.41
C PRO A 46 -12.52 -1.61 -16.44
N GLY A 47 -13.51 -0.74 -16.27
CA GLY A 47 -14.61 -0.96 -15.33
C GLY A 47 -14.34 -0.51 -13.90
N PHE A 48 -13.22 0.18 -13.63
CA PHE A 48 -12.97 0.93 -12.40
C PHE A 48 -13.09 2.43 -12.70
N ARG A 49 -14.00 3.12 -12.02
CA ARG A 49 -14.25 4.57 -12.16
C ARG A 49 -14.36 5.24 -10.80
N ILE A 50 -13.71 6.38 -10.67
CA ILE A 50 -13.76 7.22 -9.46
C ILE A 50 -14.27 8.60 -9.88
N ASN A 51 -15.45 8.98 -9.39
CA ASN A 51 -16.09 10.25 -9.71
C ASN A 51 -15.65 11.34 -8.73
N GLY A 52 -14.58 12.05 -9.10
CA GLY A 52 -14.09 13.25 -8.40
C GLY A 52 -13.03 12.99 -7.34
N LEU A 53 -12.32 14.06 -6.95
CA LEU A 53 -11.23 14.02 -5.98
C LEU A 53 -11.70 13.58 -4.58
N TRP A 54 -12.91 13.97 -4.18
CA TRP A 54 -13.50 13.59 -2.89
C TRP A 54 -13.73 12.09 -2.77
N SER A 55 -14.23 11.45 -3.84
CA SER A 55 -14.39 9.99 -3.89
C SER A 55 -13.03 9.28 -3.80
N LEU A 56 -11.99 9.83 -4.44
CA LEU A 56 -10.65 9.26 -4.43
C LEU A 56 -10.00 9.31 -3.04
N ILE A 57 -10.10 10.44 -2.34
CA ILE A 57 -9.60 10.60 -0.97
C ILE A 57 -10.36 9.68 -0.02
N LEU A 58 -11.69 9.60 -0.14
CA LEU A 58 -12.49 8.72 0.71
C LEU A 58 -12.18 7.24 0.42
N ALA A 59 -11.96 6.88 -0.85
CA ALA A 59 -11.57 5.54 -1.26
C ALA A 59 -10.23 5.12 -0.65
N SER A 60 -9.20 5.97 -0.70
CA SER A 60 -7.90 5.61 -0.13
C SER A 60 -7.99 5.38 1.38
N VAL A 61 -8.77 6.19 2.10
CA VAL A 61 -9.02 6.02 3.53
C VAL A 61 -9.76 4.70 3.81
N VAL A 62 -10.84 4.42 3.08
CA VAL A 62 -11.62 3.19 3.27
C VAL A 62 -10.81 1.95 2.94
N ILE A 63 -10.04 1.96 1.85
CA ILE A 63 -9.15 0.86 1.46
C ILE A 63 -8.14 0.60 2.58
N ALA A 64 -7.45 1.64 3.07
CA ALA A 64 -6.50 1.50 4.16
C ALA A 64 -7.15 0.97 5.45
N LEU A 65 -8.39 1.37 5.75
CA LEU A 65 -9.13 0.89 6.91
C LEU A 65 -9.51 -0.58 6.78
N LEU A 66 -9.99 -0.99 5.59
CA LEU A 66 -10.32 -2.38 5.29
C LEU A 66 -9.07 -3.26 5.32
N ASP A 67 -7.96 -2.77 4.78
CA ASP A 67 -6.66 -3.42 4.79
C ASP A 67 -6.20 -3.71 6.23
N TYR A 68 -6.25 -2.70 7.10
CA TYR A 68 -5.95 -2.84 8.53
C TYR A 68 -6.89 -3.83 9.22
N LEU A 69 -8.18 -3.79 8.89
CA LEU A 69 -9.15 -4.71 9.49
C LEU A 69 -8.85 -6.15 9.08
N VAL A 70 -8.65 -6.42 7.79
CA VAL A 70 -8.31 -7.76 7.28
C VAL A 70 -7.00 -8.26 7.89
N GLN A 71 -5.98 -7.41 7.97
CA GLN A 71 -4.73 -7.73 8.66
C GLN A 71 -4.95 -8.18 10.09
N LYS A 72 -5.80 -7.44 10.82
CA LYS A 72 -6.08 -7.73 12.23
C LYS A 72 -6.86 -9.04 12.42
N VAL A 73 -7.82 -9.37 11.56
CA VAL A 73 -8.62 -10.60 11.72
C VAL A 73 -7.90 -11.82 11.16
N ALA A 74 -7.27 -11.68 9.99
CA ALA A 74 -6.71 -12.79 9.26
C ALA A 74 -5.22 -13.02 9.57
N GLY A 75 -4.51 -12.03 10.14
CA GLY A 75 -3.05 -12.08 10.35
C GLY A 75 -2.25 -12.03 9.04
N VAL A 76 -2.91 -11.65 7.95
CA VAL A 76 -2.37 -11.67 6.59
C VAL A 76 -2.33 -10.22 6.09
N ASP A 77 -1.13 -9.68 5.85
CA ASP A 77 -0.98 -8.38 5.17
C ASP A 77 -1.60 -8.50 3.80
N ALA A 78 -2.54 -7.59 3.59
CA ALA A 78 -3.38 -7.52 2.42
C ALA A 78 -2.66 -6.87 1.23
N SER A 79 -1.36 -6.56 1.38
CA SER A 79 -0.51 -6.14 0.26
C SER A 79 -0.45 -7.26 -0.80
N PRO A 80 -0.88 -6.96 -2.05
CA PRO A 80 -0.91 -7.94 -3.13
C PRO A 80 0.49 -8.44 -3.53
N PHE A 81 1.55 -7.69 -3.20
CA PHE A 81 2.94 -8.12 -3.40
C PHE A 81 3.65 -8.33 -2.06
N GLY A 82 3.93 -9.59 -1.73
CA GLY A 82 4.58 -9.99 -0.47
C GLY A 82 4.03 -11.30 0.09
N ARG A 83 2.76 -11.63 -0.18
CA ARG A 83 2.12 -12.89 0.22
C ARG A 83 1.58 -13.75 -0.94
N GLY A 84 1.91 -13.40 -2.18
CA GLY A 84 1.50 -14.15 -3.37
C GLY A 84 -0.01 -14.08 -3.62
N LEU A 85 -0.61 -15.21 -4.01
CA LEU A 85 -2.03 -15.27 -4.42
C LEU A 85 -3.01 -14.87 -3.29
N THR A 86 -2.67 -15.11 -2.03
CA THR A 86 -3.54 -14.74 -0.90
C THR A 86 -3.70 -13.23 -0.79
N GLY A 87 -2.61 -12.47 -0.89
CA GLY A 87 -2.66 -11.00 -0.88
C GLY A 87 -3.43 -10.45 -2.08
N PHE A 88 -3.25 -11.06 -3.25
CA PHE A 88 -4.00 -10.70 -4.46
C PHE A 88 -5.52 -10.86 -4.29
N ILE A 89 -5.98 -12.00 -3.76
CA ILE A 89 -7.40 -12.25 -3.52
C ILE A 89 -7.96 -11.25 -2.51
N VAL A 90 -7.22 -11.01 -1.42
CA VAL A 90 -7.63 -10.06 -0.39
C VAL A 90 -7.74 -8.64 -0.95
N ALA A 91 -6.75 -8.17 -1.72
CA ALA A 91 -6.80 -6.86 -2.37
C ALA A 91 -7.99 -6.73 -3.33
N ALA A 92 -8.28 -7.77 -4.12
CA ALA A 92 -9.44 -7.78 -5.02
C ALA A 92 -10.76 -7.69 -4.24
N ILE A 93 -10.86 -8.40 -3.11
CA ILE A 93 -12.01 -8.31 -2.22
C ILE A 93 -12.14 -6.90 -1.64
N ILE A 94 -11.05 -6.32 -1.12
CA ILE A 94 -11.06 -4.97 -0.54
C ILE A 94 -11.54 -3.94 -1.57
N LEU A 95 -11.02 -3.97 -2.80
CA LEU A 95 -11.48 -3.07 -3.87
C LEU A 95 -12.97 -3.26 -4.16
N TYR A 96 -13.41 -4.52 -4.26
CA TYR A 96 -14.82 -4.81 -4.53
C TYR A 96 -15.74 -4.36 -3.39
N VAL A 97 -15.32 -4.51 -2.13
CA VAL A 97 -16.09 -4.06 -0.96
C VAL A 97 -16.12 -2.54 -0.87
N THR A 98 -15.00 -1.86 -1.19
CA THR A 98 -14.87 -0.39 -1.13
C THR A 98 -15.98 0.32 -1.92
N LYS A 99 -16.43 -0.25 -3.04
CA LYS A 99 -17.50 0.31 -3.87
C LYS A 99 -18.84 0.49 -3.15
N PHE A 100 -19.10 -0.30 -2.11
CA PHE A 100 -20.34 -0.22 -1.34
C PHE A 100 -20.27 0.85 -0.25
N ILE A 101 -19.05 1.24 0.15
CA ILE A 101 -18.81 2.19 1.25
C ILE A 101 -18.62 3.60 0.69
N VAL A 102 -17.97 3.72 -0.48
CA VAL A 102 -17.50 5.00 -1.02
C VAL A 102 -18.41 5.48 -2.14
N PRO A 103 -19.16 6.59 -1.96
CA PRO A 103 -19.95 7.18 -3.02
C PRO A 103 -19.07 7.64 -4.18
N GLY A 104 -19.44 7.26 -5.40
CA GLY A 104 -18.66 7.59 -6.60
C GLY A 104 -17.43 6.70 -6.82
N PHE A 105 -17.27 5.59 -6.09
CA PHE A 105 -16.31 4.53 -6.40
C PHE A 105 -17.05 3.37 -7.06
N ASN A 106 -16.91 3.22 -8.37
CA ASN A 106 -17.60 2.18 -9.14
C ASN A 106 -16.57 1.21 -9.71
N ILE A 107 -16.65 -0.06 -9.30
CA ILE A 107 -15.77 -1.11 -9.79
C ILE A 107 -16.57 -2.39 -10.13
N SER A 108 -16.31 -2.95 -11.31
CA SER A 108 -16.85 -4.25 -11.72
C SER A 108 -16.08 -5.39 -11.07
N VAL A 109 -16.62 -6.61 -11.07
CA VAL A 109 -15.89 -7.80 -10.56
C VAL A 109 -14.58 -8.01 -11.32
N TRP A 110 -14.63 -7.90 -12.65
CA TRP A 110 -13.44 -7.96 -13.50
C TRP A 110 -12.47 -6.81 -13.24
N GLY A 111 -13.01 -5.61 -12.99
CA GLY A 111 -12.22 -4.45 -12.58
C GLY A 111 -11.53 -4.68 -11.24
N ALA A 112 -12.15 -5.34 -10.27
CA ALA A 112 -11.51 -5.61 -8.99
C ALA A 112 -10.30 -6.56 -9.13
N ILE A 113 -10.42 -7.58 -10.00
CA ILE A 113 -9.34 -8.53 -10.27
C ILE A 113 -8.16 -7.83 -10.98
N ILE A 114 -8.46 -7.08 -12.05
CA ILE A 114 -7.44 -6.35 -12.81
C ILE A 114 -6.84 -5.24 -11.94
N GLY A 115 -7.66 -4.53 -11.17
CA GLY A 115 -7.24 -3.47 -10.26
C GLY A 115 -6.30 -3.99 -9.18
N ALA A 116 -6.61 -5.14 -8.58
CA ALA A 116 -5.71 -5.79 -7.62
C ALA A 116 -4.38 -6.20 -8.24
N LEU A 117 -4.39 -6.59 -9.52
CA LEU A 117 -3.17 -6.91 -10.26
C LEU A 117 -2.31 -5.66 -10.45
N VAL A 118 -2.93 -4.56 -10.89
CA VAL A 118 -2.26 -3.28 -11.09
C VAL A 118 -1.71 -2.75 -9.77
N ILE A 119 -2.50 -2.77 -8.68
CA ILE A 119 -2.03 -2.38 -7.35
C ILE A 119 -0.86 -3.26 -6.90
N GLY A 120 -0.92 -4.58 -7.12
CA GLY A 120 0.21 -5.48 -6.87
C GLY A 120 1.48 -5.05 -7.57
N ILE A 121 1.40 -4.73 -8.87
CA ILE A 121 2.55 -4.27 -9.65
C ILE A 121 3.06 -2.91 -9.14
N LEU A 122 2.17 -1.98 -8.84
CA LEU A 122 2.53 -0.65 -8.34
C LEU A 122 3.21 -0.73 -6.96
N ASP A 123 2.69 -1.57 -6.06
CA ASP A 123 3.27 -1.83 -4.75
C ASP A 123 4.66 -2.47 -4.85
N ALA A 124 4.90 -3.32 -5.86
CA ALA A 124 6.20 -3.94 -6.08
C ALA A 124 7.27 -2.94 -6.57
N ILE A 125 6.85 -1.93 -7.35
CA ILE A 125 7.74 -0.93 -7.94
C ILE A 125 8.06 0.18 -6.95
N ILE A 126 7.12 0.55 -6.07
CA ILE A 126 7.29 1.60 -5.06
C ILE A 126 7.90 0.94 -3.80
N PRO A 127 9.23 1.00 -3.60
CA PRO A 127 9.87 0.36 -2.46
C PRO A 127 9.69 1.30 -1.27
N GLY A 128 8.60 1.10 -0.55
CA GLY A 128 8.20 1.99 0.52
C GLY A 128 6.79 1.69 0.99
N ARG A 129 6.59 0.47 1.50
CA ARG A 129 5.40 0.01 2.25
C ARG A 129 4.12 0.76 1.87
N ALA A 130 3.63 0.53 0.65
CA ALA A 130 2.43 1.18 0.14
C ALA A 130 1.15 0.81 0.93
N MET A 131 1.16 -0.28 1.70
CA MET A 131 0.09 -0.70 2.61
C MET A 131 0.66 -1.40 3.85
#